data_AF-A0A9X1Y967-F1
#
_entry.id   AF-A0A9X1Y967-F1
#
_cell.length_a   1.000
_cell.length_b   1.000
_cell.length_c   1.000
_cell.angle_alpha   90.00
_cell.angle_beta   90.00
_cell.angle_gamma   90.00
#
_symmetry.space_group_name_H-M   'P 1'
#
loop_
_entity.id
_entity.type
_entity.pdbx_description
1 polymer ?
#
loop_
_entity_poly.entity_id
_entity_poly.type
_entity_poly.pdbx_seq_one_letter_code
_entity_poly.pdbx_strand_id
1 'polypeptide(L)'
;MAASPALSGPAAASGQGHHRHGAGQRHGAASVQLRSTTSSRRHAAIRSAWARPTAAGAANVVYDMSEAGPAMATDNPRSACLNAARAAEREYDLPHGLLVAVALAESGLHAYALNLGGRTHVPASFAEARRLLQNNRGRSAMIGCVQVNAAAHARGGQDWPLDPVVATEWAARTLRFRYEQTGDWGQALHIWQTGRNGGQGATPGICRVRAKLDVVAPNSDLFSDRNCGGMQTARIRRSGRALLELAEAPDR
;
A
#
# COMPACT_ATOMS: atom_id res chain seq x y z
N MET A 1 22.83 -54.72 -31.03
CA MET A 1 24.15 -54.10 -31.26
C MET A 1 24.41 -53.12 -30.12
N ALA A 2 25.53 -53.34 -29.43
CA ALA A 2 26.19 -52.56 -28.36
C ALA A 2 25.32 -52.02 -27.19
N ALA A 3 25.35 -52.57 -25.97
CA ALA A 3 26.46 -52.79 -25.01
C ALA A 3 26.96 -51.50 -24.31
N SER A 4 26.82 -51.51 -22.97
CA SER A 4 27.37 -50.65 -21.90
C SER A 4 28.93 -50.58 -21.91
N PRO A 5 29.70 -50.10 -20.88
CA PRO A 5 29.40 -49.55 -19.54
C PRO A 5 30.36 -48.42 -19.02
N ALA A 6 30.19 -47.98 -17.76
CA ALA A 6 31.24 -47.68 -16.73
C ALA A 6 30.63 -46.81 -15.59
N LEU A 7 30.45 -47.28 -14.34
CA LEU A 7 31.39 -47.56 -13.24
C LEU A 7 31.92 -46.31 -12.49
N SER A 8 31.51 -46.14 -11.22
CA SER A 8 32.37 -46.10 -9.99
C SER A 8 31.78 -45.24 -8.85
N GLY A 9 31.61 -45.83 -7.65
CA GLY A 9 31.47 -45.12 -6.35
C GLY A 9 32.85 -44.91 -5.69
N PRO A 10 33.03 -44.84 -4.34
CA PRO A 10 32.08 -44.82 -3.21
C PRO A 10 32.41 -43.82 -2.05
N ALA A 11 31.73 -43.99 -0.89
CA ALA A 11 32.02 -43.53 0.50
C ALA A 11 31.42 -42.17 0.94
N ALA A 12 30.95 -41.93 2.17
CA ALA A 12 31.21 -42.57 3.46
C ALA A 12 30.11 -42.31 4.53
N ALA A 13 30.07 -43.24 5.49
CA ALA A 13 29.89 -43.09 6.95
C ALA A 13 28.56 -42.59 7.57
N SER A 14 27.81 -43.58 8.05
CA SER A 14 27.00 -43.52 9.27
C SER A 14 27.87 -43.21 10.50
N GLY A 15 27.35 -42.38 11.41
CA GLY A 15 27.90 -42.18 12.75
C GLY A 15 26.79 -42.00 13.78
N GLN A 16 26.45 -43.08 14.48
CA GLN A 16 25.76 -43.04 15.78
C GLN A 16 26.82 -43.01 16.88
N GLY A 17 26.65 -42.13 17.87
CA GLY A 17 27.53 -42.03 19.04
C GLY A 17 26.82 -41.30 20.19
N HIS A 18 26.65 -42.04 21.27
CA HIS A 18 25.79 -41.80 22.42
C HIS A 18 26.42 -40.93 23.54
N HIS A 19 25.52 -40.28 24.31
CA HIS A 19 25.56 -39.99 25.76
C HIS A 19 26.71 -39.15 26.37
N ARG A 20 26.37 -38.07 27.12
CA ARG A 20 26.18 -38.05 28.60
C ARG A 20 26.04 -36.63 29.18
N HIS A 21 25.08 -36.51 30.09
CA HIS A 21 25.00 -35.75 31.35
C HIS A 21 25.56 -34.32 31.54
N GLY A 22 24.65 -33.46 32.05
CA GLY A 22 24.91 -32.28 32.90
C GLY A 22 23.60 -31.47 32.99
N ALA A 23 22.69 -31.66 33.96
CA ALA A 23 22.75 -31.34 35.39
C ALA A 23 23.00 -29.85 35.69
N GLY A 24 21.97 -29.17 36.22
CA GLY A 24 22.02 -27.85 36.85
C GLY A 24 21.77 -26.69 35.86
N GLN A 25 20.96 -25.67 36.13
CA GLN A 25 20.43 -25.15 37.38
C GLN A 25 19.12 -24.41 37.12
N ARG A 26 18.22 -24.49 38.10
CA ARG A 26 17.02 -23.67 38.24
C ARG A 26 17.41 -22.33 38.85
N HIS A 27 17.21 -21.23 38.13
CA HIS A 27 17.04 -19.88 38.65
C HIS A 27 16.07 -19.20 37.69
N GLY A 28 14.81 -18.96 38.04
CA GLY A 28 14.40 -17.94 38.99
C GLY A 28 13.41 -17.06 38.23
N ALA A 29 12.12 -17.38 38.33
CA ALA A 29 11.05 -16.56 37.78
C ALA A 29 11.03 -15.23 38.55
N ALA A 30 11.64 -14.20 37.99
CA ALA A 30 11.46 -12.83 38.46
C ALA A 30 10.19 -12.27 37.82
N SER A 31 9.09 -12.36 38.56
CA SER A 31 7.85 -11.65 38.27
C SER A 31 8.13 -10.15 38.26
N VAL A 32 8.29 -9.56 37.07
CA VAL A 32 8.29 -8.10 36.92
C VAL A 32 6.86 -7.63 37.14
N GLN A 33 6.59 -7.15 38.36
CA GLN A 33 5.36 -6.44 38.69
C GLN A 33 5.31 -5.14 37.88
N LEU A 34 4.36 -5.10 36.94
CA LEU A 34 3.92 -3.88 36.28
C LEU A 34 3.37 -2.92 37.36
N ARG A 35 4.14 -1.89 37.71
CA ARG A 35 3.60 -0.75 38.47
C ARG A 35 2.83 0.14 37.51
N SER A 36 1.52 -0.03 37.50
CA SER A 36 0.55 0.90 36.94
C SER A 36 0.65 2.23 37.70
N THR A 37 1.31 3.22 37.12
CA THR A 37 1.25 4.61 37.59
C THR A 37 0.05 5.29 36.92
N THR A 38 -1.08 5.26 37.61
CA THR A 38 -2.26 6.07 37.29
C THR A 38 -1.94 7.55 37.57
N SER A 39 -1.47 8.26 36.54
CA SER A 39 -1.38 9.72 36.57
C SER A 39 -2.78 10.31 36.40
N SER A 40 -3.43 10.67 37.51
CA SER A 40 -4.68 11.43 37.49
C SER A 40 -4.39 12.88 37.10
N ARG A 41 -4.58 13.21 35.83
CA ARG A 41 -4.64 14.62 35.41
C ARG A 41 -5.94 15.22 35.93
N ARG A 42 -5.82 16.12 36.90
CA ARG A 42 -6.88 17.01 37.38
C ARG A 42 -7.35 17.85 36.18
N HIS A 43 -8.58 17.64 35.74
CA HIS A 43 -9.24 18.51 34.77
C HIS A 43 -9.53 19.84 35.48
N ALA A 44 -8.75 20.87 35.19
CA ALA A 44 -9.11 22.23 35.55
C ALA A 44 -10.29 22.67 34.66
N ALA A 45 -11.44 22.90 35.27
CA ALA A 45 -12.62 23.43 34.60
C ALA A 45 -12.36 24.87 34.17
N ILE A 46 -12.11 25.08 32.88
CA ILE A 46 -12.13 26.42 32.27
C ILE A 46 -13.59 26.81 32.12
N ARG A 47 -14.07 27.69 33.01
CA ARG A 47 -15.35 28.38 32.87
C ARG A 47 -15.22 29.37 31.70
N SER A 48 -15.63 28.96 30.51
CA SER A 48 -15.84 29.89 29.40
C SER A 48 -17.11 30.72 29.67
N ALA A 49 -16.91 32.02 29.86
CA ALA A 49 -17.98 33.00 29.96
C ALA A 49 -18.71 33.09 28.61
N TRP A 50 -19.98 32.73 28.60
CA TRP A 50 -20.86 32.91 27.46
C TRP A 50 -21.23 34.39 27.35
N ALA A 51 -20.48 35.15 26.55
CA ALA A 51 -20.92 36.46 26.10
C ALA A 51 -22.03 36.26 25.07
N ARG A 52 -23.24 36.77 25.37
CA ARG A 52 -24.38 36.78 24.45
C ARG A 52 -24.14 37.88 23.40
N PRO A 53 -24.06 37.58 22.09
CA PRO A 53 -24.04 38.62 21.07
C PRO A 53 -25.43 39.25 20.98
N THR A 54 -25.48 40.58 21.09
CA THR A 54 -26.65 41.39 20.77
C THR A 54 -26.96 41.29 19.28
N ALA A 55 -28.22 41.00 18.96
CA ALA A 55 -28.73 40.93 17.61
C ALA A 55 -28.63 42.30 16.91
N ALA A 56 -27.83 42.36 15.84
CA ALA A 56 -27.88 43.45 14.87
C ALA A 56 -27.54 42.90 13.48
N GLY A 57 -28.47 43.05 12.54
CA GLY A 57 -28.21 42.96 11.10
C GLY A 57 -28.24 41.56 10.49
N ALA A 58 -29.42 41.09 10.10
CA ALA A 58 -29.56 40.01 9.14
C ALA A 58 -29.05 40.45 7.76
N ALA A 59 -27.85 40.02 7.38
CA ALA A 59 -27.46 39.89 5.98
C ALA A 59 -27.57 38.42 5.62
N ASN A 60 -28.60 38.06 4.84
CA ASN A 60 -28.72 36.72 4.27
C ASN A 60 -27.62 36.54 3.23
N VAL A 61 -26.45 36.08 3.68
CA VAL A 61 -25.45 35.49 2.78
C VAL A 61 -26.00 34.11 2.44
N VAL A 62 -26.71 34.03 1.32
CA VAL A 62 -26.96 32.76 0.65
C VAL A 62 -25.60 32.24 0.22
N TYR A 63 -25.04 31.30 1.00
CA TYR A 63 -23.93 30.49 0.53
C TYR A 63 -24.48 29.62 -0.59
N ASP A 64 -24.22 30.04 -1.82
CA ASP A 64 -24.44 29.22 -3.00
C ASP A 64 -23.51 28.01 -2.90
N MET A 65 -24.07 26.87 -2.48
CA MET A 65 -23.40 25.56 -2.48
C MET A 65 -23.49 24.88 -3.87
N SER A 66 -23.65 25.67 -4.93
CA SER A 66 -23.80 25.15 -6.29
C SER A 66 -22.42 24.93 -6.92
N GLU A 67 -22.17 23.66 -7.22
CA GLU A 67 -21.14 23.14 -8.13
C GLU A 67 -19.71 23.05 -7.60
N ALA A 68 -19.47 22.06 -6.73
CA ALA A 68 -18.27 21.25 -6.90
C ALA A 68 -18.41 20.48 -8.23
N GLY A 69 -18.09 21.15 -9.34
CA GLY A 69 -17.93 20.50 -10.63
C GLY A 69 -16.91 19.36 -10.52
N PRO A 70 -16.95 18.36 -11.41
CA PRO A 70 -15.95 17.30 -11.39
C PRO A 70 -14.56 17.94 -11.45
N ALA A 71 -13.72 17.61 -10.47
CA ALA A 71 -12.33 18.03 -10.45
C ALA A 71 -11.74 17.82 -11.85
N MET A 72 -11.21 18.90 -12.40
CA MET A 72 -10.71 19.00 -13.77
C MET A 72 -9.98 17.74 -14.19
N ALA A 73 -10.26 17.29 -15.42
CA ALA A 73 -9.45 16.31 -16.10
C ALA A 73 -7.98 16.73 -15.96
N THR A 74 -7.21 15.95 -15.20
CA THR A 74 -5.78 16.14 -15.12
C THR A 74 -5.23 15.80 -16.50
N ASP A 75 -4.57 16.75 -17.17
CA ASP A 75 -4.06 16.53 -18.52
C ASP A 75 -3.06 15.36 -18.59
N ASN A 76 -2.45 15.01 -17.44
CA ASN A 76 -1.67 13.80 -17.25
C ASN A 76 -2.24 12.88 -16.14
N PRO A 77 -2.87 11.73 -16.48
CA PRO A 77 -3.36 10.77 -15.50
C PRO A 77 -2.26 10.19 -14.59
N ARG A 78 -0.99 10.31 -14.98
CA ARG A 78 0.14 9.87 -14.15
C ARG A 78 0.53 10.86 -13.07
N SER A 79 0.63 12.14 -13.42
CA SER A 79 0.90 13.20 -12.45
C SER A 79 -0.19 13.25 -11.39
N ALA A 80 -1.46 13.08 -11.80
CA ALA A 80 -2.60 13.02 -10.90
C ALA A 80 -2.49 11.94 -9.82
N CYS A 81 -2.20 10.70 -10.22
CA CYS A 81 -2.03 9.58 -9.30
C CYS A 81 -0.78 9.74 -8.42
N LEU A 82 0.33 10.27 -8.96
CA LEU A 82 1.53 10.57 -8.17
C LEU A 82 1.24 11.62 -7.09
N ASN A 83 0.60 12.73 -7.45
CA ASN A 83 0.30 13.83 -6.54
C ASN A 83 -0.69 13.39 -5.46
N ALA A 84 -1.73 12.65 -5.84
CA ALA A 84 -2.71 12.09 -4.91
C ALA A 84 -2.06 11.11 -3.93
N ALA A 85 -1.19 10.19 -4.41
CA ALA A 85 -0.47 9.26 -3.54
C ALA A 85 0.44 9.99 -2.54
N ARG A 86 1.20 11.00 -2.99
CA ARG A 86 2.03 11.82 -2.10
C ARG A 86 1.21 12.59 -1.06
N ALA A 87 0.05 13.11 -1.45
CA ALA A 87 -0.85 13.80 -0.53
C ALA A 87 -1.41 12.84 0.54
N ALA A 88 -1.89 11.67 0.10
CA ALA A 88 -2.43 10.66 1.00
C ALA A 88 -1.37 10.06 1.94
N GLU A 89 -0.10 9.95 1.53
CA GLU A 89 0.99 9.57 2.44
C GLU A 89 1.11 10.52 3.63
N ARG A 90 1.06 11.84 3.36
CA ARG A 90 1.16 12.87 4.40
C ARG A 90 -0.07 12.90 5.30
N GLU A 91 -1.25 12.82 4.72
CA GLU A 91 -2.52 12.90 5.45
C GLU A 91 -2.72 11.73 6.42
N TYR A 92 -2.26 10.53 6.05
CA TYR A 92 -2.47 9.30 6.82
C TYR A 92 -1.22 8.79 7.53
N ASP A 93 -0.19 9.63 7.67
CA ASP A 93 1.09 9.31 8.33
C ASP A 93 1.70 7.99 7.83
N LEU A 94 1.74 7.81 6.51
CA LEU A 94 2.45 6.70 5.90
C LEU A 94 3.93 7.03 5.75
N PRO A 95 4.82 6.02 5.79
CA PRO A 95 6.21 6.20 5.44
C PRO A 95 6.37 6.82 4.04
N HIS A 96 7.27 7.81 3.95
CA HIS A 96 7.54 8.50 2.69
C HIS A 96 7.87 7.52 1.54
N GLY A 97 7.12 7.65 0.44
CA GLY A 97 7.29 6.86 -0.77
C GLY A 97 6.63 5.48 -0.74
N LEU A 98 6.03 5.04 0.37
CA LEU A 98 5.35 3.75 0.46
C LEU A 98 4.18 3.64 -0.53
N LEU A 99 3.22 4.55 -0.48
CA LEU A 99 2.04 4.51 -1.33
C LEU A 99 2.39 4.88 -2.77
N VAL A 100 3.36 5.76 -3.00
CA VAL A 100 3.88 6.03 -4.34
C VAL A 100 4.48 4.75 -4.94
N ALA A 101 5.27 4.00 -4.16
CA ALA A 101 5.83 2.71 -4.60
C ALA A 101 4.75 1.67 -4.87
N VAL A 102 3.69 1.63 -4.06
CA VAL A 102 2.51 0.78 -4.29
C VAL A 102 1.82 1.17 -5.60
N ALA A 103 1.42 2.42 -5.79
CA ALA A 103 0.74 2.88 -7.00
C ALA A 103 1.59 2.67 -8.27
N LEU A 104 2.92 2.84 -8.16
CA LEU A 104 3.87 2.55 -9.23
C LEU A 104 3.99 1.05 -9.54
N ALA A 105 3.80 0.17 -8.56
CA ALA A 105 3.79 -1.28 -8.74
C ALA A 105 2.45 -1.78 -9.31
N GLU A 106 1.34 -1.17 -8.90
CA GLU A 106 -0.02 -1.60 -9.26
C GLU A 106 -0.43 -1.11 -10.66
N SER A 107 -0.26 0.18 -10.94
CA SER A 107 -0.76 0.80 -12.20
C SER A 107 0.34 1.49 -13.02
N GLY A 108 1.56 1.55 -12.50
CA GLY A 108 2.59 2.43 -13.05
C GLY A 108 2.25 3.91 -12.83
N LEU A 109 1.58 4.23 -11.71
CA LEU A 109 1.03 5.55 -11.40
C LEU A 109 -0.08 6.02 -12.33
N HIS A 110 -0.84 5.18 -13.02
CA HIS A 110 -1.85 5.68 -13.97
C HIS A 110 -3.26 5.72 -13.35
N ALA A 111 -3.84 6.92 -13.17
CA ALA A 111 -5.12 7.13 -12.50
C ALA A 111 -6.28 6.31 -13.10
N TYR A 112 -6.28 6.10 -14.42
CA TYR A 112 -7.34 5.38 -15.12
C TYR A 112 -6.99 3.94 -15.53
N ALA A 113 -5.88 3.37 -15.05
CA ALA A 113 -5.49 2.01 -15.43
C ALA A 113 -6.55 0.98 -15.04
N LEU A 114 -6.85 0.04 -15.93
CA LEU A 114 -7.80 -1.03 -15.68
C LEU A 114 -7.14 -2.38 -15.91
N ASN A 115 -7.43 -3.34 -15.04
CA ASN A 115 -7.26 -4.76 -15.34
C ASN A 115 -8.64 -5.41 -15.44
N LEU A 116 -9.07 -5.76 -16.66
CA LEU A 116 -10.40 -6.29 -16.97
C LEU A 116 -10.31 -7.77 -17.33
N GLY A 117 -10.63 -8.64 -16.37
CA GLY A 117 -10.53 -10.09 -16.52
C GLY A 117 -9.13 -10.57 -16.95
N GLY A 118 -8.08 -9.97 -16.36
CA GLY A 118 -6.69 -10.31 -16.64
C GLY A 118 -6.02 -9.49 -17.76
N ARG A 119 -6.76 -8.59 -18.43
CA ARG A 119 -6.24 -7.78 -19.53
C ARG A 119 -6.05 -6.34 -19.07
N THR A 120 -4.83 -5.82 -19.25
CA THR A 120 -4.50 -4.42 -18.92
C THR A 120 -4.99 -3.47 -20.00
N HIS A 121 -5.64 -2.38 -19.57
CA HIS A 121 -6.01 -1.23 -20.39
C HIS A 121 -5.46 0.04 -19.71
N VAL A 122 -4.98 0.99 -20.51
CA VAL A 122 -4.40 2.26 -20.03
C VAL A 122 -5.08 3.42 -20.78
N PRO A 123 -6.35 3.71 -20.48
CA PRO A 123 -7.15 4.70 -21.19
C PRO A 123 -6.63 6.11 -20.94
N ALA A 124 -6.73 7.00 -21.93
CA ALA A 124 -6.21 8.36 -21.78
C ALA A 124 -7.10 9.26 -20.91
N SER A 125 -8.37 8.89 -20.73
CA SER A 125 -9.35 9.71 -20.03
C SER A 125 -10.26 8.91 -19.10
N PHE A 126 -10.84 9.60 -18.12
CA PHE A 126 -11.89 9.07 -17.26
C PHE A 126 -13.07 8.52 -18.05
N ALA A 127 -13.53 9.26 -19.07
CA ALA A 127 -14.67 8.86 -19.90
C ALA A 127 -14.40 7.54 -20.66
N GLU A 128 -13.19 7.38 -21.21
CA GLU A 128 -12.78 6.14 -21.87
C GLU A 128 -12.72 4.97 -20.89
N ALA A 129 -12.13 5.18 -19.71
CA ALA A 129 -12.05 4.16 -18.67
C ALA A 129 -13.43 3.73 -18.16
N ARG A 130 -14.33 4.69 -17.92
CA ARG A 130 -15.72 4.43 -17.52
C ARG A 130 -16.47 3.62 -18.58
N ARG A 131 -16.30 3.95 -19.86
CA ARG A 131 -16.89 3.18 -20.98
C ARG A 131 -16.38 1.74 -20.99
N LEU A 132 -15.09 1.52 -20.79
CA LEU A 132 -14.51 0.16 -20.71
C LEU A 132 -15.05 -0.63 -19.52
N LEU A 133 -15.21 0.01 -18.35
CA LEU A 133 -15.82 -0.61 -17.17
C LEU A 133 -17.27 -1.03 -17.40
N GLN A 134 -18.09 -0.15 -18.00
CA GLN A 134 -19.48 -0.45 -18.35
C GLN A 134 -19.57 -1.66 -19.30
N ASN A 135 -18.61 -1.79 -20.21
CA ASN A 135 -18.53 -2.89 -21.16
C ASN A 135 -17.91 -4.18 -20.59
N ASN A 136 -17.47 -4.21 -19.32
CA ASN A 136 -16.75 -5.34 -18.74
C ASN A 136 -17.65 -6.56 -18.39
N ARG A 137 -18.97 -6.47 -18.60
CA ARG A 137 -19.96 -7.57 -18.48
C ARG A 137 -19.79 -8.47 -17.23
N GLY A 138 -19.48 -7.87 -16.09
CA GLY A 138 -19.33 -8.59 -14.81
C GLY A 138 -18.04 -9.40 -14.63
N ARG A 139 -17.06 -9.29 -15.54
CA ARG A 139 -15.73 -9.86 -15.33
C ARG A 139 -15.01 -9.16 -14.16
N SER A 140 -13.97 -9.79 -13.61
CA SER A 140 -13.15 -9.16 -12.56
C SER A 140 -12.56 -7.83 -13.06
N ALA A 141 -12.49 -6.84 -12.17
CA ALA A 141 -11.95 -5.53 -12.48
C ALA A 141 -11.06 -5.06 -11.33
N MET A 142 -9.83 -4.66 -11.67
CA MET A 142 -8.97 -3.83 -10.82
C MET A 142 -8.92 -2.44 -11.43
N ILE A 143 -9.16 -1.40 -10.62
CA ILE A 143 -9.46 -0.07 -11.12
C ILE A 143 -8.50 0.97 -10.53
N GLY A 144 -7.93 1.77 -11.43
CA GLY A 144 -7.24 3.02 -11.16
C GLY A 144 -5.88 2.90 -10.51
N CYS A 145 -5.45 4.03 -9.93
CA CYS A 145 -4.11 4.31 -9.40
C CYS A 145 -3.52 3.19 -8.53
N VAL A 146 -4.36 2.64 -7.64
CA VAL A 146 -3.99 1.60 -6.65
C VAL A 146 -4.67 0.25 -6.91
N GLN A 147 -5.23 0.08 -8.12
CA GLN A 147 -5.86 -1.17 -8.57
C GLN A 147 -6.89 -1.72 -7.58
N VAL A 148 -7.89 -0.89 -7.23
CA VAL A 148 -8.99 -1.29 -6.34
C VAL A 148 -9.77 -2.45 -6.95
N ASN A 149 -9.95 -3.53 -6.18
CA ASN A 149 -10.79 -4.65 -6.57
C ASN A 149 -12.27 -4.25 -6.54
N ALA A 150 -12.89 -4.14 -7.72
CA ALA A 150 -14.26 -3.64 -7.85
C ALA A 150 -15.30 -4.54 -7.17
N ALA A 151 -15.11 -5.87 -7.21
CA ALA A 151 -16.05 -6.82 -6.60
C ALA A 151 -16.08 -6.69 -5.07
N ALA A 152 -14.96 -6.30 -4.47
CA ALA A 152 -14.83 -6.11 -3.03
C ALA A 152 -15.27 -4.71 -2.58
N HIS A 153 -14.85 -3.66 -3.30
CA HIS A 153 -14.89 -2.28 -2.79
C HIS A 153 -15.66 -1.26 -3.65
N ALA A 154 -16.01 -1.59 -4.89
CA ALA A 154 -16.71 -0.68 -5.82
C ALA A 154 -17.89 -1.39 -6.50
N ARG A 155 -18.76 -2.01 -5.68
CA ARG A 155 -19.89 -2.81 -6.15
C ARG A 155 -20.94 -1.93 -6.85
N GLY A 156 -21.70 -2.53 -7.76
CA GLY A 156 -22.78 -1.84 -8.46
C GLY A 156 -22.28 -0.85 -9.53
N GLY A 157 -21.04 -0.98 -9.98
CA GLY A 157 -20.50 -0.15 -11.07
C GLY A 157 -20.04 1.24 -10.63
N GLN A 158 -19.72 1.41 -9.34
CA GLN A 158 -19.14 2.65 -8.83
C GLN A 158 -17.80 2.95 -9.52
N ASP A 159 -17.62 4.19 -9.96
CA ASP A 159 -16.43 4.66 -10.66
C ASP A 159 -15.48 5.48 -9.77
N TRP A 160 -15.75 5.60 -8.46
CA TRP A 160 -14.86 6.26 -7.50
C TRP A 160 -13.39 5.80 -7.56
N PRO A 161 -13.03 4.54 -7.88
CA PRO A 161 -11.63 4.18 -7.98
C PRO A 161 -10.88 4.80 -9.16
N LEU A 162 -11.59 5.40 -10.12
CA LEU A 162 -10.99 6.20 -11.20
C LEU A 162 -10.61 7.61 -10.75
N ASP A 163 -11.13 8.07 -9.61
CA ASP A 163 -10.67 9.31 -8.98
C ASP A 163 -9.38 9.01 -8.19
N PRO A 164 -8.22 9.54 -8.61
CA PRO A 164 -6.96 9.23 -7.96
C PRO A 164 -6.89 9.72 -6.50
N VAL A 165 -7.57 10.81 -6.15
CA VAL A 165 -7.61 11.32 -4.77
C VAL A 165 -8.39 10.35 -3.90
N VAL A 166 -9.63 10.04 -4.26
CA VAL A 166 -10.47 9.12 -3.49
C VAL A 166 -9.83 7.73 -3.40
N ALA A 167 -9.23 7.25 -4.50
CA ALA A 167 -8.56 5.96 -4.55
C ALA A 167 -7.34 5.87 -3.64
N THR A 168 -6.49 6.89 -3.64
CA THR A 168 -5.26 6.89 -2.83
C THR A 168 -5.56 7.13 -1.36
N GLU A 169 -6.53 7.98 -1.02
CA GLU A 169 -7.00 8.13 0.37
C GLU A 169 -7.58 6.82 0.93
N TRP A 170 -8.41 6.12 0.14
CA TRP A 170 -8.92 4.81 0.53
C TRP A 170 -7.78 3.81 0.80
N ALA A 171 -6.77 3.76 -0.09
CA ALA A 171 -5.63 2.88 0.09
C ALA A 171 -4.80 3.27 1.32
N ALA A 172 -4.55 4.56 1.51
CA ALA A 172 -3.74 5.06 2.61
C ALA A 172 -4.38 4.76 3.97
N ARG A 173 -5.66 5.08 4.12
CA ARG A 173 -6.45 4.76 5.30
C ARG A 173 -6.44 3.26 5.60
N THR A 174 -6.59 2.43 4.56
CA THR A 174 -6.61 0.97 4.73
C THR A 174 -5.24 0.45 5.16
N LEU A 175 -4.15 0.88 4.51
CA LEU A 175 -2.79 0.49 4.88
C LEU A 175 -2.45 0.91 6.30
N ARG A 176 -2.81 2.14 6.68
CA ARG A 176 -2.63 2.65 8.05
C ARG A 176 -3.37 1.80 9.07
N PHE A 177 -4.65 1.53 8.82
CA PHE A 177 -5.45 0.65 9.68
C PHE A 177 -4.84 -0.75 9.81
N ARG A 178 -4.32 -1.33 8.72
CA ARG A 178 -3.64 -2.64 8.78
C ARG A 178 -2.33 -2.58 9.57
N TYR A 179 -1.56 -1.51 9.41
CA TYR A 179 -0.35 -1.29 10.18
C TYR A 179 -0.64 -1.18 11.69
N GLU A 180 -1.71 -0.50 12.09
CA GLU A 180 -2.12 -0.42 13.49
C GLU A 180 -2.49 -1.79 14.07
N GLN A 181 -2.95 -2.73 13.24
CA GLN A 181 -3.24 -4.10 13.64
C GLN A 181 -1.99 -4.99 13.72
N THR A 182 -0.99 -4.75 12.88
CA THR A 182 0.16 -5.66 12.72
C THR A 182 1.46 -5.15 13.34
N GLY A 183 1.60 -3.83 13.52
CA GLY A 183 2.86 -3.16 13.85
C GLY A 183 3.92 -3.27 12.75
N ASP A 184 3.56 -3.78 11.57
CA ASP A 184 4.50 -4.15 10.51
C ASP A 184 3.95 -3.81 9.12
N TRP A 185 4.65 -2.94 8.39
CA TRP A 185 4.25 -2.48 7.06
C TRP A 185 4.25 -3.61 6.02
N GLY A 186 5.13 -4.61 6.16
CA GLY A 186 5.17 -5.76 5.25
C GLY A 186 3.90 -6.61 5.33
N GLN A 187 3.48 -6.94 6.55
CA GLN A 187 2.21 -7.62 6.81
C GLN A 187 1.01 -6.75 6.44
N ALA A 188 1.03 -5.45 6.74
CA ALA A 188 -0.05 -4.53 6.40
C ALA A 188 -0.30 -4.49 4.87
N LEU A 189 0.78 -4.38 4.09
CA LEU A 189 0.74 -4.42 2.64
C LEU A 189 0.24 -5.77 2.12
N HIS A 190 0.71 -6.89 2.69
CA HIS A 190 0.26 -8.22 2.28
C HIS A 190 -1.25 -8.42 2.51
N ILE A 191 -1.76 -8.00 3.68
CA ILE A 191 -3.19 -8.07 4.00
C ILE A 191 -3.98 -7.15 3.07
N TRP A 192 -3.49 -5.95 2.77
CA TRP A 192 -4.13 -5.04 1.82
C TRP A 192 -4.24 -5.66 0.42
N GLN A 193 -3.16 -6.26 -0.10
CA GLN A 193 -3.15 -6.85 -1.45
C GLN A 193 -3.98 -8.13 -1.57
N THR A 194 -3.98 -8.97 -0.53
CA THR A 194 -4.51 -10.35 -0.63
C THR A 194 -5.79 -10.58 0.18
N GLY A 195 -6.10 -9.69 1.12
CA GLY A 195 -7.15 -9.90 2.13
C GLY A 195 -6.83 -10.98 3.16
N ARG A 196 -5.60 -11.53 3.18
CA ARG A 196 -5.19 -12.65 4.03
C ARG A 196 -4.08 -12.23 4.99
N ASN A 197 -4.10 -12.83 6.19
CA ASN A 197 -2.97 -12.71 7.11
C ASN A 197 -1.72 -13.32 6.47
N GLY A 198 -0.59 -12.63 6.61
CA GLY A 198 0.70 -13.07 6.10
C GLY A 198 1.65 -13.44 7.22
N GLY A 199 2.71 -14.17 6.88
CA GLY A 199 3.89 -14.29 7.73
C GLY A 199 4.87 -13.13 7.50
N GLN A 200 6.03 -13.19 8.15
CA GLN A 200 7.08 -12.19 7.99
C GLN A 200 7.96 -12.40 6.72
N GLY A 201 7.60 -13.35 5.86
CA GLY A 201 8.37 -13.67 4.66
C GLY A 201 8.25 -12.64 3.54
N ALA A 202 9.22 -12.66 2.63
CA ALA A 202 9.12 -11.95 1.36
C ALA A 202 8.03 -12.58 0.48
N THR A 203 7.17 -11.75 -0.09
CA THR A 203 6.18 -12.19 -1.10
C THR A 203 6.46 -11.49 -2.43
N PRO A 204 6.01 -12.05 -3.58
CA PRO A 204 6.20 -11.39 -4.87
C PRO A 204 5.65 -9.95 -4.92
N GLY A 205 4.54 -9.68 -4.22
CA GLY A 205 3.96 -8.34 -4.10
C GLY A 205 4.86 -7.38 -3.35
N ILE A 206 5.32 -7.76 -2.16
CA ILE A 206 6.26 -6.97 -1.34
C ILE A 206 7.55 -6.68 -2.12
N CYS A 207 8.12 -7.67 -2.81
CA CYS A 207 9.36 -7.45 -3.57
C CYS A 207 9.20 -6.54 -4.78
N ARG A 208 8.03 -6.53 -5.43
CA ARG A 208 7.73 -5.54 -6.48
C ARG A 208 7.65 -4.13 -5.89
N VAL A 209 6.96 -3.97 -4.75
CA VAL A 209 6.86 -2.66 -4.07
C VAL A 209 8.22 -2.21 -3.56
N ARG A 210 9.02 -3.07 -2.94
CA ARG A 210 10.39 -2.74 -2.51
C ARG A 210 11.25 -2.25 -3.68
N ALA A 211 11.18 -2.94 -4.83
CA ALA A 211 11.88 -2.50 -6.03
C ALA A 211 11.42 -1.12 -6.51
N LYS A 212 10.14 -0.77 -6.38
CA LYS A 212 9.66 0.59 -6.70
C LYS A 212 10.07 1.61 -5.64
N LEU A 213 10.10 1.20 -4.36
CA LEU A 213 10.51 2.03 -3.25
C LEU A 213 11.97 2.49 -3.39
N ASP A 214 12.88 1.60 -3.79
CA ASP A 214 14.28 1.94 -4.09
C ASP A 214 14.42 3.07 -5.15
N VAL A 215 13.37 3.34 -5.95
CA VAL A 215 13.35 4.42 -6.94
C VAL A 215 12.83 5.72 -6.32
N VAL A 216 11.71 5.67 -5.60
CA VAL A 216 10.99 6.86 -5.11
C VAL A 216 11.47 7.34 -3.74
N ALA A 217 12.12 6.47 -2.97
CA ALA A 217 12.67 6.75 -1.64
C ALA A 217 13.94 5.89 -1.42
N PRO A 218 15.06 6.19 -2.10
CA PRO A 218 16.26 5.34 -2.11
C PRO A 218 16.93 5.15 -0.75
N ASN A 219 16.66 6.06 0.21
CA ASN A 219 17.19 5.98 1.58
C ASN A 219 16.23 5.28 2.56
N SER A 220 15.17 4.65 2.07
CA SER A 220 14.18 3.98 2.91
C SER A 220 14.62 2.57 3.31
N ASP A 221 14.54 2.29 4.61
CA ASP A 221 14.80 0.96 5.16
C ASP A 221 13.56 0.03 5.12
N LEU A 222 12.40 0.51 4.65
CA LEU A 222 11.18 -0.31 4.60
C LEU A 222 11.36 -1.56 3.75
N PHE A 223 11.00 -2.72 4.29
CA PHE A 223 11.16 -4.03 3.66
C PHE A 223 12.61 -4.47 3.45
N SER A 224 13.61 -3.81 4.05
CA SER A 224 15.01 -4.25 4.01
C SER A 224 15.21 -5.62 4.69
N ASP A 225 14.34 -5.94 5.64
CA ASP A 225 14.23 -7.23 6.33
C ASP A 225 13.66 -8.35 5.44
N ARG A 226 13.14 -8.01 4.25
CA ARG A 226 12.53 -8.97 3.31
C ARG A 226 13.57 -9.42 2.30
N ASN A 227 13.81 -10.73 2.25
CA ASN A 227 14.73 -11.31 1.28
C ASN A 227 14.13 -11.30 -0.15
N CYS A 228 14.33 -10.20 -0.88
CA CYS A 228 13.91 -10.01 -2.26
C CYS A 228 15.11 -10.19 -3.21
N GLY A 229 15.13 -11.26 -4.01
CA GLY A 229 16.26 -11.61 -4.88
C GLY A 229 16.68 -10.50 -5.88
N GLY A 230 17.99 -10.40 -6.18
CA GLY A 230 18.57 -9.22 -6.84
C GLY A 230 18.24 -8.97 -8.32
N MET A 231 18.32 -9.99 -9.20
CA MET A 231 18.21 -9.77 -10.66
C MET A 231 16.82 -9.35 -11.13
N GLN A 232 15.75 -9.93 -10.58
CA GLN A 232 14.37 -9.57 -10.94
C GLN A 232 14.04 -8.12 -10.53
N THR A 233 14.60 -7.69 -9.39
CA THR A 233 14.44 -6.36 -8.81
C THR A 233 15.08 -5.27 -9.68
N ALA A 234 16.20 -5.55 -10.36
CA ALA A 234 16.87 -4.60 -11.25
C ALA A 234 16.00 -4.15 -12.45
N ARG A 235 15.31 -5.10 -13.11
CA ARG A 235 14.39 -4.78 -14.21
C ARG A 235 13.20 -3.94 -13.71
N ILE A 236 12.63 -4.31 -12.56
CA ILE A 236 11.48 -3.61 -11.96
C ILE A 236 11.85 -2.16 -11.60
N ARG A 237 13.07 -1.94 -11.06
CA ARG A 237 13.62 -0.61 -10.78
C ARG A 237 13.74 0.27 -12.02
N ARG A 238 14.35 -0.25 -13.10
CA ARG A 238 14.48 0.51 -14.37
C ARG A 238 13.12 0.93 -14.92
N SER A 239 12.17 0.01 -14.96
CA SER A 239 10.79 0.33 -15.36
C SER A 239 10.13 1.34 -14.41
N GLY A 240 10.40 1.26 -13.10
CA GLY A 240 9.90 2.21 -12.12
C GLY A 240 10.39 3.62 -12.37
N ARG A 241 11.69 3.77 -12.64
CA ARG A 241 12.31 5.07 -12.93
C ARG A 241 11.69 5.73 -14.16
N ALA A 242 11.54 4.99 -15.26
CA ALA A 242 10.92 5.52 -16.47
C ALA A 242 9.47 5.96 -16.26
N LEU A 243 8.68 5.19 -15.51
CA LEU A 243 7.28 5.52 -15.23
C LEU A 243 7.13 6.69 -14.26
N LEU A 244 8.04 6.81 -13.28
CA LEU A 244 8.09 7.97 -12.38
C LEU A 244 8.45 9.24 -13.16
N GLU A 245 9.45 9.19 -14.04
CA GLU A 245 9.83 10.30 -14.91
C GLU A 245 8.65 10.81 -15.76
N LEU A 246 7.85 9.89 -16.33
CA LEU A 246 6.63 10.24 -17.06
C LEU A 246 5.54 10.87 -16.18
N ALA A 247 5.50 10.52 -14.90
CA ALA A 247 4.54 11.07 -13.94
C ALA A 247 4.98 12.44 -13.39
N GLU A 248 6.29 12.70 -13.34
CA GLU A 248 6.89 13.97 -12.89
C GLU A 248 7.06 14.99 -14.03
N ALA A 249 6.95 14.54 -15.29
CA ALA A 249 6.97 15.43 -16.44
C ALA A 249 5.83 16.48 -16.35
N PRO A 250 6.10 17.75 -16.67
CA PRO A 250 5.08 18.79 -16.65
C PRO A 250 3.96 18.46 -17.65
N ASP A 251 2.75 18.90 -17.30
CA ASP A 251 1.60 18.81 -18.21
C ASP A 251 1.93 19.59 -19.49
N ARG A 252 1.61 19.01 -20.65
CA ARG A 252 1.96 19.55 -21.98
C ARG A 252 0.92 20.52 -22.50
#